data_AF-A0A1V3RSD1-F1
#
_entry.id   AF-A0A1V3RSD1-F1
#
_cell.length_a   1.000
_cell.length_b   1.000
_cell.length_c   1.000
_cell.angle_alpha   90.00
_cell.angle_beta   90.00
_cell.angle_gamma   90.00
#
_symmetry.space_group_name_H-M   'P 1'
#
loop_
_entity.id
_entity.type
_entity.pdbx_description
1 polymer ?
#
loop_
_entity_poly.entity_id
_entity_poly.type
_entity_poly.pdbx_seq_one_letter_code
_entity_poly.pdbx_strand_id
1 'polypeptide(L)'
;MSVIGYKFRADGSLIGFDVSMEGLESDLLPANDPAVAAVLLARERASAQRRTTVFANTIRERIASSKHYLQAARWSIQLASAQAVKAGAATAFDTAVLEREARNRELGESVEQLADKVIANSLIFASVGAAVDGIERATLDRVAACTEVAGFEAILTAAKAKALAEFLDIFTPFYGLEGAQARAAQFFSPGA
;
A
#
# COMPACT_ATOMS: atom_id res chain seq x y z
N MET A 1 -24.61 20.76 22.55
CA MET A 1 -24.79 19.99 23.80
C MET A 1 -24.27 18.59 23.54
N SER A 2 -23.06 18.28 24.02
CA SER A 2 -22.43 16.98 23.81
C SER A 2 -23.04 15.97 24.77
N VAL A 3 -23.59 14.87 24.26
CA VAL A 3 -24.00 13.75 25.11
C VAL A 3 -22.87 12.72 25.06
N ILE A 4 -22.01 12.73 26.08
CA ILE A 4 -21.08 11.63 26.29
C ILE A 4 -21.91 10.47 26.86
N GLY A 5 -22.22 9.51 25.99
CA GLY A 5 -22.87 8.27 26.40
C GLY A 5 -21.84 7.32 27.00
N TYR A 6 -21.89 7.14 28.32
CA TYR A 6 -21.13 6.09 29.00
C TYR A 6 -21.96 4.80 29.00
N LYS A 7 -21.39 3.70 28.49
CA LYS A 7 -22.00 2.37 28.64
C LYS A 7 -21.38 1.68 29.85
N PHE A 8 -22.21 1.34 30.84
CA PHE A 8 -21.83 0.62 32.06
C PHE A 8 -22.50 -0.77 32.11
N ARG A 9 -21.85 -1.75 32.75
CA ARG A 9 -22.45 -3.03 33.12
C ARG A 9 -23.40 -2.84 34.31
N ALA A 10 -24.22 -3.85 34.59
CA ALA A 10 -25.10 -3.88 35.76
C ALA A 10 -24.32 -3.80 37.10
N ASP A 11 -23.04 -4.17 37.12
CA ASP A 11 -22.15 -4.06 38.27
C ASP A 11 -21.44 -2.69 38.38
N GLY A 12 -21.75 -1.74 37.49
CA GLY A 12 -21.16 -0.40 37.47
C GLY A 12 -19.81 -0.30 36.76
N SER A 13 -19.26 -1.39 36.20
CA SER A 13 -18.02 -1.33 35.42
C SER A 13 -18.23 -0.71 34.03
N LEU A 14 -17.32 0.18 33.61
CA LEU A 14 -17.38 0.85 32.30
C LEU A 14 -17.04 -0.14 31.17
N ILE A 15 -17.89 -0.22 30.15
CA ILE A 15 -17.72 -1.15 29.01
C ILE A 15 -17.26 -0.46 27.73
N GLY A 16 -17.44 0.86 27.64
CA GLY A 16 -16.99 1.65 26.50
C GLY A 16 -17.57 3.05 26.49
N PHE A 17 -16.97 3.92 25.69
CA PHE A 17 -17.50 5.23 25.35
C PHE A 17 -17.91 5.25 23.88
N ASP A 18 -19.09 5.81 23.61
CA ASP A 18 -19.59 6.02 22.26
C ASP A 18 -19.50 7.52 21.98
N VAL A 19 -18.56 7.92 21.12
CA VAL A 19 -18.34 9.32 20.76
C VAL A 19 -18.90 9.51 19.35
N SER A 20 -20.21 9.76 19.28
CA SER A 20 -20.81 10.31 18.07
C SER A 20 -20.63 11.83 18.10
N MET A 21 -19.85 12.34 17.15
CA MET A 21 -19.52 13.77 16.99
C MET A 21 -20.03 14.27 15.64
N GLU A 22 -21.30 14.00 15.30
CA GLU A 22 -21.99 14.85 14.34
C GLU A 22 -22.27 16.19 15.02
N GLY A 23 -21.56 17.24 14.60
CA GLY A 23 -21.87 18.63 14.97
C GLY A 23 -21.12 19.24 16.17
N LEU A 24 -19.93 18.76 16.52
CA LEU A 24 -19.07 19.45 17.50
C LEU A 24 -17.94 20.20 16.79
N GLU A 25 -18.15 21.51 16.62
CA GLU A 25 -17.12 22.49 16.29
C GLU A 25 -16.01 22.44 17.37
N SER A 26 -14.76 22.57 16.93
CA SER A 26 -13.53 22.34 17.70
C SER A 26 -13.31 23.26 18.91
N ASP A 27 -14.18 24.24 19.12
CA ASP A 27 -13.85 25.45 19.90
C ASP A 27 -14.35 25.41 21.36
N LEU A 28 -14.93 24.28 21.82
CA LEU A 28 -15.60 24.19 23.13
C LEU A 28 -14.95 23.27 24.17
N LEU A 29 -13.78 22.69 23.90
CA LEU A 29 -13.03 21.91 24.91
C LEU A 29 -11.85 22.73 25.43
N PRO A 30 -11.62 22.82 26.75
CA PRO A 30 -10.44 23.48 27.28
C PRO A 30 -9.20 22.71 26.81
N ALA A 31 -8.44 23.29 25.88
CA ALA A 31 -7.26 22.69 25.27
C ALA A 31 -6.16 22.25 26.26
N ASN A 32 -6.30 22.63 27.54
CA ASN A 32 -5.35 22.36 28.61
C ASN A 32 -5.75 21.18 29.53
N ASP A 33 -6.87 20.49 29.28
CA ASP A 33 -7.24 19.30 30.07
C ASP A 33 -6.43 18.07 29.63
N PRO A 34 -5.61 17.45 30.51
CA PRO A 34 -4.82 16.26 30.18
C PRO A 34 -5.67 15.07 29.69
N ALA A 35 -6.91 14.93 30.17
CA ALA A 35 -7.81 13.87 29.74
C ALA A 35 -8.28 14.11 28.29
N VAL A 36 -8.58 15.37 27.93
CA VAL A 36 -8.92 15.75 26.55
C VAL A 36 -7.72 15.51 25.63
N ALA A 37 -6.52 15.91 26.04
CA ALA A 37 -5.30 15.69 25.29
C ALA A 37 -5.02 14.19 25.02
N ALA A 38 -5.23 13.33 26.02
CA ALA A 38 -5.06 11.89 25.90
C ALA A 38 -6.06 11.26 24.91
N VAL A 39 -7.33 11.68 24.93
CA VAL A 39 -8.36 11.21 24.00
C VAL A 39 -8.05 11.64 22.57
N LEU A 40 -7.64 12.90 22.36
CA LEU A 40 -7.24 13.41 21.05
C LEU A 40 -6.03 12.65 20.49
N LEU A 41 -5.00 12.42 21.32
CA LEU A 41 -3.83 11.65 20.93
C LEU A 41 -4.20 10.23 20.50
N ALA A 42 -5.05 9.54 21.27
CA ALA A 42 -5.49 8.18 20.95
C ALA A 42 -6.29 8.13 19.63
N ARG A 43 -7.22 9.09 19.42
CA ARG A 43 -8.00 9.22 18.19
C ARG A 43 -7.10 9.43 16.98
N GLU A 44 -6.19 10.39 17.05
CA GLU A 44 -5.32 10.73 15.92
C GLU A 44 -4.29 9.62 15.64
N ARG A 45 -3.83 8.90 16.66
CA ARG A 45 -3.03 7.68 16.46
C ARG A 45 -3.80 6.62 15.67
N ALA A 46 -5.04 6.33 16.05
CA ALA A 46 -5.87 5.34 15.34
C ALA A 46 -6.18 5.79 13.89
N SER A 47 -6.42 7.09 13.68
CA SER A 47 -6.58 7.69 12.35
C SER A 47 -5.31 7.52 11.50
N ALA A 48 -4.14 7.82 12.05
CA ALA A 48 -2.86 7.69 11.37
C ALA A 48 -2.51 6.24 11.03
N GLN A 49 -2.78 5.28 11.93
CA GLN A 49 -2.63 3.86 11.66
C GLN A 49 -3.52 3.42 10.49
N ARG A 50 -4.81 3.79 10.52
CA ARG A 50 -5.75 3.47 9.42
C ARG A 50 -5.27 4.05 8.09
N ARG A 51 -4.88 5.32 8.06
CA ARG A 51 -4.39 6.00 6.84
C ARG A 51 -3.11 5.35 6.29
N THR A 52 -2.23 4.88 7.18
CA THR A 52 -1.02 4.13 6.80
C THR A 52 -1.39 2.84 6.08
N THR A 53 -2.28 2.03 6.65
CA THR A 53 -2.71 0.76 6.04
C THR A 53 -3.53 0.96 4.76
N VAL A 54 -4.42 1.96 4.72
CA VAL A 54 -5.16 2.31 3.49
C VAL A 54 -4.18 2.69 2.37
N PHE A 55 -3.19 3.54 2.66
CA PHE A 55 -2.18 3.92 1.69
C PHE A 55 -1.39 2.73 1.16
N ALA A 56 -0.89 1.86 2.04
CA ALA A 56 -0.15 0.67 1.65
C ALA A 56 -1.00 -0.28 0.78
N ASN A 57 -2.26 -0.51 1.16
CA ASN A 57 -3.19 -1.35 0.41
C ASN A 57 -3.52 -0.75 -0.96
N THR A 58 -3.74 0.57 -1.07
CA THR A 58 -3.97 1.22 -2.37
C THR A 58 -2.79 0.99 -3.32
N ILE A 59 -1.55 1.07 -2.84
CA ILE A 59 -0.39 0.78 -3.68
C ILE A 59 -0.38 -0.70 -4.11
N ARG A 60 -0.59 -1.64 -3.17
CA ARG A 60 -0.67 -3.08 -3.48
C ARG A 60 -1.76 -3.39 -4.51
N GLU A 61 -2.94 -2.79 -4.37
CA GLU A 61 -4.06 -2.95 -5.30
C GLU A 61 -3.74 -2.42 -6.69
N ARG A 62 -3.05 -1.27 -6.79
CA ARG A 62 -2.59 -0.71 -8.07
C ARG A 62 -1.55 -1.60 -8.74
N ILE A 63 -0.65 -2.22 -7.96
CA ILE A 63 0.32 -3.21 -8.49
C ILE A 63 -0.41 -4.45 -8.99
N ALA A 64 -1.36 -4.96 -8.20
CA ALA A 64 -2.14 -6.15 -8.51
C ALA A 64 -3.22 -5.94 -9.60
N SER A 65 -3.40 -4.71 -10.09
CA SER A 65 -4.48 -4.33 -10.99
C SER A 65 -5.86 -4.78 -10.49
N SER A 66 -6.17 -4.48 -9.22
CA SER A 66 -7.46 -4.55 -8.49
C SER A 66 -8.49 -5.69 -8.73
N LYS A 67 -8.31 -6.64 -9.66
CA LYS A 67 -9.43 -7.46 -10.18
C LYS A 67 -9.18 -8.95 -10.38
N HIS A 68 -7.96 -9.48 -10.27
CA HIS A 68 -7.77 -10.92 -10.52
C HIS A 68 -6.76 -11.59 -9.58
N TYR A 69 -7.24 -12.09 -8.44
CA TYR A 69 -6.47 -13.01 -7.58
C TYR A 69 -5.96 -14.24 -8.36
N LEU A 70 -6.70 -14.70 -9.38
CA LEU A 70 -6.26 -15.74 -10.31
C LEU A 70 -5.06 -15.30 -11.17
N GLN A 71 -4.94 -14.01 -11.50
CA GLN A 71 -3.75 -13.49 -12.18
C GLN A 71 -2.56 -13.45 -11.23
N ALA A 72 -2.75 -13.06 -9.96
CA ALA A 72 -1.67 -13.10 -8.97
C ALA A 72 -1.19 -14.54 -8.73
N ALA A 73 -2.11 -15.52 -8.64
CA ALA A 73 -1.78 -16.92 -8.43
C ALA A 73 -0.95 -17.54 -9.57
N ARG A 74 -1.08 -17.05 -10.82
CA ARG A 74 -0.28 -17.54 -11.96
C ARG A 74 1.10 -16.89 -12.07
N TRP A 75 1.37 -15.77 -11.38
CA TRP A 75 2.61 -15.01 -11.60
C TRP A 75 3.87 -15.80 -11.25
N SER A 76 3.85 -16.57 -10.16
CA SER A 76 5.00 -17.41 -9.77
C SER A 76 5.31 -18.49 -10.81
N ILE A 77 4.27 -19.11 -11.36
CA ILE A 77 4.39 -20.12 -12.42
C ILE A 77 4.93 -19.47 -13.70
N GLN A 78 4.37 -18.33 -14.11
CA GLN A 78 4.84 -17.60 -15.30
C GLN A 78 6.29 -17.13 -15.15
N LEU A 79 6.69 -16.66 -13.97
CA LEU A 79 8.07 -16.29 -13.68
C LEU A 79 9.01 -17.49 -13.81
N ALA A 80 8.66 -18.64 -13.21
CA ALA A 80 9.46 -19.85 -13.30
C ALA A 80 9.62 -20.32 -14.75
N SER A 81 8.53 -20.33 -15.53
CA SER A 81 8.57 -20.67 -16.95
C SER A 81 9.41 -19.68 -17.77
N ALA A 82 9.30 -18.37 -17.49
CA ALA A 82 10.11 -17.35 -18.14
C ALA A 82 11.60 -17.52 -17.83
N GLN A 83 11.96 -17.79 -16.57
CA GLN A 83 13.34 -18.08 -16.17
C GLN A 83 13.88 -19.34 -16.87
N ALA A 84 13.06 -20.39 -16.96
CA ALA A 84 13.43 -21.62 -17.66
C ALA A 84 13.70 -21.38 -19.16
N VAL A 85 12.88 -20.56 -19.84
CA VAL A 85 13.11 -20.16 -21.23
C VAL A 85 14.44 -19.41 -21.36
N LYS A 86 14.71 -18.42 -20.49
CA LYS A 86 15.96 -17.65 -20.55
C LYS A 86 17.20 -18.47 -20.25
N ALA A 87 17.07 -19.51 -19.44
CA ALA A 87 18.16 -20.44 -19.11
C ALA A 87 18.38 -21.53 -20.18
N GLY A 88 17.54 -21.62 -21.22
CA GLY A 88 17.59 -22.72 -22.19
C GLY A 88 17.17 -24.07 -21.60
N ALA A 89 16.43 -24.06 -20.49
CA ALA A 89 16.00 -25.24 -19.73
C ALA A 89 14.47 -25.42 -19.72
N ALA A 90 13.74 -24.69 -20.57
CA ALA A 90 12.28 -24.74 -20.64
C ALA A 90 11.77 -26.11 -21.06
N THR A 91 10.73 -26.57 -20.35
CA THR A 91 9.91 -27.69 -20.79
C THR A 91 8.90 -27.26 -21.86
N ALA A 92 8.26 -28.23 -22.54
CA ALA A 92 7.16 -27.93 -23.46
C ALA A 92 5.99 -27.19 -22.78
N PHE A 93 5.78 -27.43 -21.48
CA PHE A 93 4.77 -26.71 -20.70
C PHE A 93 5.15 -25.24 -20.52
N ASP A 94 6.40 -24.95 -20.17
CA ASP A 94 6.88 -23.58 -19.96
C ASP A 94 6.74 -22.73 -21.22
N THR A 95 7.17 -23.28 -22.35
CA THR A 95 7.00 -22.64 -23.66
C THR A 95 5.53 -22.44 -24.00
N ALA A 96 4.67 -23.46 -23.80
CA ALA A 96 3.24 -23.36 -24.13
C ALA A 96 2.49 -22.31 -23.28
N VAL A 97 2.88 -22.12 -22.01
CA VAL A 97 2.32 -21.08 -21.13
C VAL A 97 2.56 -19.69 -21.72
N LEU A 98 3.80 -19.41 -22.12
CA LEU A 98 4.20 -18.12 -22.66
C LEU A 98 3.72 -17.92 -24.11
N GLU A 99 3.81 -18.93 -24.97
CA GLU A 99 3.28 -18.88 -26.34
C GLU A 99 1.80 -18.53 -26.39
N ARG A 100 0.99 -19.13 -25.50
CA ARG A 100 -0.45 -18.85 -25.45
C ARG A 100 -0.72 -17.39 -25.10
N GLU A 101 0.05 -16.83 -24.17
CA GLU A 101 -0.09 -15.41 -23.82
C GLU A 101 0.41 -14.50 -24.95
N ALA A 102 1.59 -14.77 -25.52
CA ALA A 102 2.15 -13.99 -26.63
C ALA A 102 1.20 -13.94 -27.84
N ARG A 103 0.61 -15.09 -28.22
CA ARG A 103 -0.39 -15.14 -29.31
C ARG A 103 -1.62 -14.30 -29.01
N ASN A 104 -2.17 -14.41 -27.80
CA ASN A 104 -3.41 -13.71 -27.42
C ASN A 104 -3.23 -12.21 -27.19
N ARG A 105 -2.00 -11.73 -27.02
CA ARG A 105 -1.71 -10.30 -26.93
C ARG A 105 -1.74 -9.60 -28.28
N GLU A 106 -1.60 -10.34 -29.39
CA GLU A 106 -1.61 -9.81 -30.76
C GLU A 106 -0.56 -8.70 -31.01
N LEU A 107 0.53 -8.70 -30.23
CA LEU A 107 1.62 -7.71 -30.33
C LEU A 107 2.81 -8.17 -31.19
N GLY A 108 2.74 -9.38 -31.76
CA GLY A 108 3.83 -9.98 -32.54
C GLY A 108 5.10 -10.29 -31.74
N GLU A 109 5.02 -10.37 -30.41
CA GLU A 109 6.17 -10.68 -29.56
C GLU A 109 6.54 -12.17 -29.58
N SER A 110 7.84 -12.48 -29.53
CA SER A 110 8.32 -13.86 -29.36
C SER A 110 8.17 -14.34 -27.91
N VAL A 111 8.31 -15.65 -27.70
CA VAL A 111 8.30 -16.26 -26.36
C VAL A 111 9.43 -15.69 -25.49
N GLU A 112 10.61 -15.48 -26.06
CA GLU A 112 11.78 -14.93 -25.38
C GLU A 112 11.55 -13.47 -24.99
N GLN A 113 10.96 -12.66 -25.89
CA GLN A 113 10.62 -11.26 -25.60
C GLN A 113 9.57 -11.17 -24.49
N LEU A 114 8.58 -12.06 -24.50
CA LEU A 114 7.59 -12.15 -23.43
C LEU A 114 8.25 -12.61 -22.11
N ALA A 115 9.14 -13.59 -22.15
CA ALA A 115 9.87 -14.06 -20.96
C ALA A 115 10.66 -12.92 -20.30
N ASP A 116 11.36 -12.11 -21.09
CA ASP A 116 12.08 -10.92 -20.59
C ASP A 116 11.13 -9.93 -19.90
N LYS A 117 9.96 -9.67 -20.49
CA LYS A 117 8.94 -8.79 -19.89
C LYS A 117 8.35 -9.35 -18.60
N VAL A 118 8.07 -10.66 -18.56
CA VAL A 118 7.56 -11.33 -17.35
C VAL A 118 8.57 -11.22 -16.23
N ILE A 119 9.84 -11.52 -16.49
CA ILE A 119 10.92 -11.40 -15.49
C ILE A 119 11.05 -9.96 -14.99
N ALA A 120 11.13 -8.99 -15.90
CA ALA A 120 11.23 -7.58 -15.53
C ALA A 120 10.07 -7.12 -14.65
N ASN A 121 8.82 -7.42 -15.06
CA ASN A 121 7.63 -7.06 -14.29
C ASN A 121 7.59 -7.75 -12.93
N SER A 122 7.96 -9.03 -12.85
CA SER A 122 8.02 -9.76 -11.57
C SER A 122 9.02 -9.15 -10.60
N LEU A 123 10.20 -8.74 -11.09
CA LEU A 123 11.21 -8.07 -10.26
C LEU A 123 10.71 -6.71 -9.75
N ILE A 124 10.09 -5.91 -10.63
CA ILE A 124 9.48 -4.63 -10.25
C ILE A 124 8.43 -4.87 -9.15
N PHE A 125 7.46 -5.76 -9.37
CA PHE A 125 6.36 -5.97 -8.43
C PHE A 125 6.82 -6.52 -7.09
N ALA A 126 7.78 -7.45 -7.08
CA ALA A 126 8.38 -7.95 -5.85
C ALA A 126 9.11 -6.84 -5.08
N SER A 127 9.87 -5.99 -5.78
CA SER A 127 10.61 -4.88 -5.17
C SER A 127 9.68 -3.83 -4.58
N VAL A 128 8.63 -3.44 -5.31
CA VAL A 128 7.65 -2.47 -4.80
C VAL A 128 6.88 -3.05 -3.61
N GLY A 129 6.46 -4.32 -3.68
CA GLY A 129 5.78 -5.00 -2.57
C GLY A 129 6.62 -4.97 -1.29
N ALA A 130 7.89 -5.37 -1.40
CA ALA A 130 8.83 -5.33 -0.28
C ALA A 130 9.04 -3.90 0.27
N ALA A 131 9.18 -2.91 -0.61
CA ALA A 131 9.34 -1.51 -0.20
C ALA A 131 8.09 -0.99 0.56
N VAL A 132 6.88 -1.27 0.04
CA VAL A 132 5.63 -0.86 0.67
C VAL A 132 5.44 -1.53 2.03
N ASP A 133 5.70 -2.84 2.13
CA ASP A 133 5.58 -3.58 3.39
C ASP A 133 6.55 -3.03 4.45
N GLY A 134 7.80 -2.75 4.06
CA GLY A 134 8.80 -2.15 4.94
C GLY A 134 8.41 -0.72 5.39
N ILE A 135 7.89 0.10 4.48
CA ILE A 135 7.44 1.47 4.79
C ILE A 135 6.21 1.44 5.70
N GLU A 136 5.23 0.57 5.44
CA GLU A 136 4.05 0.42 6.29
C GLU A 136 4.48 0.08 7.71
N ARG A 137 5.30 -0.96 7.88
CA ARG A 137 5.75 -1.39 9.20
C ARG A 137 6.50 -0.28 9.95
N ALA A 138 7.48 0.35 9.30
CA ALA A 138 8.25 1.44 9.90
C ALA A 138 7.36 2.64 10.28
N THR A 139 6.32 2.94 9.48
CA THR A 139 5.38 4.03 9.74
C THR A 139 4.48 3.71 10.92
N LEU A 140 3.94 2.49 11.00
CA LEU A 140 3.14 2.04 12.13
C LEU A 140 3.93 2.08 13.45
N ASP A 141 5.19 1.67 13.43
CA ASP A 141 6.07 1.73 14.61
C ASP A 141 6.32 3.19 15.05
N ARG A 142 6.53 4.11 14.10
CA ARG A 142 6.66 5.56 14.40
C ARG A 142 5.36 6.18 14.93
N VAL A 143 4.21 5.81 14.36
CA VAL A 143 2.89 6.28 14.84
C VAL A 143 2.62 5.77 16.25
N ALA A 144 2.99 4.53 16.57
CA ALA A 144 2.84 3.98 17.90
C ALA A 144 3.71 4.71 18.94
N ALA A 145 4.94 5.07 18.57
CA ALA A 145 5.88 5.80 19.43
C ALA A 145 5.57 7.32 19.56
N CYS A 146 4.73 7.88 18.68
CA CYS A 146 4.41 9.31 18.69
C CYS A 146 3.54 9.69 19.90
N THR A 147 3.99 10.72 20.63
CA THR A 147 3.33 11.27 21.82
C THR A 147 2.61 12.60 21.56
N GLU A 148 2.72 13.14 20.35
CA GLU A 148 2.18 14.45 19.99
C GLU A 148 1.24 14.35 18.78
N VAL A 149 0.06 14.97 18.87
CA VAL A 149 -0.92 14.98 17.78
C VAL A 149 -0.32 15.59 16.50
N ALA A 150 0.46 16.67 16.62
CA ALA A 150 1.09 17.33 15.48
C ALA A 150 2.11 16.44 14.74
N GLY A 151 2.67 15.42 15.41
CA GLY A 151 3.68 14.53 14.83
C GLY A 151 3.13 13.57 13.78
N PHE A 152 1.83 13.24 13.81
CA PHE A 152 1.25 12.23 12.92
C PHE A 152 1.30 12.63 11.45
N GLU A 153 0.94 13.87 11.09
CA GLU A 153 0.98 14.32 9.68
C GLU A 153 2.41 14.34 9.13
N ALA A 154 3.40 14.71 9.96
CA ALA A 154 4.80 14.67 9.57
C ALA A 154 5.27 13.23 9.27
N ILE A 155 4.89 12.27 10.12
CA ILE A 155 5.18 10.84 9.92
C ILE A 155 4.56 10.33 8.61
N LEU A 156 3.28 10.64 8.37
CA LEU A 156 2.58 10.21 7.15
C LEU A 156 3.15 10.86 5.89
N THR A 157 3.52 12.14 5.96
CA THR A 157 4.15 12.87 4.85
C THR A 157 5.50 12.26 4.50
N ALA A 158 6.33 11.97 5.50
CA ALA A 158 7.62 11.32 5.31
C ALA A 158 7.46 9.90 4.72
N ALA A 159 6.45 9.14 5.15
CA ALA A 159 6.16 7.82 4.61
C ALA A 159 5.81 7.87 3.11
N LYS A 160 4.94 8.82 2.71
CA LYS A 160 4.58 9.02 1.29
C LYS A 160 5.77 9.44 0.44
N ALA A 161 6.58 10.39 0.94
CA ALA A 161 7.78 10.84 0.25
C ALA A 161 8.79 9.70 0.06
N LYS A 162 8.99 8.87 1.10
CA LYS A 162 9.84 7.69 0.99
C LYS A 162 9.29 6.68 -0.02
N ALA A 163 8.00 6.39 0.01
CA ALA A 163 7.37 5.47 -0.94
C ALA A 163 7.53 5.95 -2.40
N LEU A 164 7.38 7.25 -2.65
CA LEU A 164 7.63 7.85 -3.96
C LEU A 164 9.10 7.69 -4.39
N ALA A 165 10.05 7.95 -3.48
CA ALA A 165 11.47 7.81 -3.78
C ALA A 165 11.85 6.37 -4.14
N GLU A 166 11.42 5.38 -3.33
CA GLU A 166 11.64 3.95 -3.61
C GLU A 166 10.98 3.55 -4.94
N PHE A 167 9.78 4.04 -5.23
CA PHE A 167 9.11 3.76 -6.50
C PHE A 167 9.92 4.28 -7.69
N LEU A 168 10.43 5.52 -7.61
CA LEU A 168 11.25 6.08 -8.69
C LEU A 168 12.55 5.29 -8.86
N ASP A 169 13.22 4.90 -7.77
CA ASP A 169 14.43 4.08 -7.81
C ASP A 169 14.18 2.72 -8.49
N ILE A 170 13.08 2.05 -8.13
CA ILE A 170 12.70 0.76 -8.70
C ILE A 170 12.35 0.87 -10.18
N PHE A 171 11.63 1.91 -10.61
CA PHE A 171 11.11 2.02 -11.99
C PHE A 171 12.11 2.63 -12.97
N THR A 172 13.04 3.47 -12.51
CA THR A 172 13.97 4.19 -13.41
C THR A 172 14.83 3.26 -14.27
N PRO A 173 15.38 2.13 -13.77
CA PRO A 173 16.14 1.19 -14.60
C PRO A 173 15.34 0.56 -15.75
N PHE A 174 14.00 0.52 -15.65
CA PHE A 174 13.13 -0.15 -16.62
C PHE A 174 12.47 0.82 -17.60
N TYR A 175 12.19 2.06 -17.17
CA TYR A 175 11.40 3.02 -17.94
C TYR A 175 12.10 4.37 -18.16
N GLY A 176 13.32 4.54 -17.63
CA GLY A 176 13.95 5.86 -17.51
C GLY A 176 13.22 6.77 -16.52
N LEU A 177 13.80 7.95 -16.24
CA LEU A 177 13.26 8.86 -15.24
C LEU A 177 11.86 9.37 -15.60
N GLU A 178 11.65 9.81 -16.84
CA GLU A 178 10.34 10.32 -17.29
C GLU A 178 9.26 9.23 -17.23
N GLY A 179 9.58 8.01 -17.66
CA GLY A 179 8.67 6.87 -17.59
C GLY A 179 8.35 6.47 -16.15
N ALA A 180 9.35 6.48 -15.27
CA ALA A 180 9.16 6.24 -13.84
C ALA A 180 8.27 7.32 -13.19
N GLN A 181 8.46 8.59 -13.54
CA GLN A 181 7.62 9.70 -13.07
C GLN A 181 6.17 9.57 -13.56
N ALA A 182 5.96 9.22 -14.84
CA ALA A 182 4.63 8.99 -15.39
C ALA A 182 3.91 7.84 -14.69
N ARG A 183 4.64 6.76 -14.37
CA ARG A 183 4.12 5.66 -13.56
C ARG A 183 3.81 6.11 -12.13
N ALA A 184 4.73 6.79 -11.47
CA ALA A 184 4.52 7.30 -10.12
C ALA A 184 3.27 8.19 -10.03
N ALA A 185 3.02 9.04 -11.04
CA ALA A 185 1.79 9.81 -11.10
C ALA A 185 0.53 8.92 -11.05
N GLN A 186 0.53 7.76 -11.71
CA GLN A 186 -0.58 6.80 -11.64
C GLN A 186 -0.71 6.15 -10.25
N PHE A 187 0.39 5.89 -9.54
CA PHE A 187 0.40 5.22 -8.24
C PHE A 187 0.17 6.15 -7.04
N PHE A 188 0.45 7.44 -7.19
CA PHE A 188 0.38 8.41 -6.09
C PHE A 188 -0.62 9.55 -6.32
N SER A 189 -1.28 9.62 -7.48
CA SER A 189 -2.36 10.60 -7.68
C SER A 189 -3.57 10.31 -6.78
N PRO A 190 -4.16 11.35 -6.16
CA PRO A 190 -5.44 11.23 -5.46
C PRO A 190 -6.54 10.83 -6.45
N GLY A 191 -7.27 9.75 -6.17
CA GLY A 191 -8.48 9.38 -6.92
C GLY A 191 -8.30 8.51 -8.17
N ALA A 192 -7.11 7.99 -8.44
CA ALA A 192 -6.91 6.93 -9.44
C ALA A 192 -7.25 5.52 -8.90
#